data_AF-A0A6M1PFC4-F1
#
_entry.id   AF-A0A6M1PFC4-F1
#
_cell.length_a   1.000
_cell.length_b   1.000
_cell.length_c   1.000
_cell.angle_alpha   90.00
_cell.angle_beta   90.00
_cell.angle_gamma   90.00
#
_symmetry.space_group_name_H-M   'P 1'
#
loop_
_entity.id
_entity.type
_entity.pdbx_description
1 polymer ?
#
loop_
_entity_poly.entity_id
_entity_poly.type
_entity_poly.pdbx_seq_one_letter_code
_entity_poly.pdbx_strand_id
1 'polypeptide(L)' 'MKIRVTPALERARKDAGLTQAELAEKAGVPQAAVSRFDRASQGNYANLIAIARALNVPVEALFIIEEVVD' A
#
# COMPACT_ATOMS: atom_id res chain seq x y z
N MET A 1 8.31 -2.12 23.08
CA MET A 1 8.02 -2.84 21.83
C MET A 1 8.07 -1.84 20.70
N LYS A 2 9.08 -1.95 19.83
CA LYS A 2 9.26 -1.07 18.67
C LYS A 2 8.85 -1.85 17.43
N ILE A 3 8.10 -1.22 16.54
CA ILE A 3 7.74 -1.83 15.26
C ILE A 3 8.47 -1.13 14.13
N ARG A 4 8.92 -1.90 13.14
CA ARG A 4 9.40 -1.40 11.85
C ARG A 4 8.32 -1.72 10.82
N VAL A 5 7.91 -0.68 10.07
CA VAL A 5 6.85 -0.78 9.07
C VAL A 5 7.43 -0.36 7.73
N THR A 6 7.34 -1.25 6.74
CA THR A 6 7.87 -1.03 5.39
C THR A 6 6.72 -1.15 4.39
N PRO A 7 6.46 -0.14 3.54
CA PRO A 7 5.47 -0.24 2.46
C PRO A 7 5.70 -1.45 1.53
N ALA A 8 4.61 -2.15 1.16
CA ALA A 8 4.64 -3.37 0.35
C ALA A 8 3.41 -3.51 -0.56
N LEU A 9 2.99 -2.41 -1.18
CA LEU A 9 1.85 -2.36 -2.10
C LEU A 9 2.07 -3.22 -3.35
N GLU A 10 3.29 -3.28 -3.90
CA GLU A 10 3.56 -4.10 -5.08
C GLU A 10 3.12 -5.55 -4.90
N ARG A 11 3.37 -6.11 -3.70
CA ARG A 11 2.96 -7.47 -3.36
C ARG A 11 1.44 -7.60 -3.33
N ALA A 12 0.75 -6.78 -2.55
CA ALA A 12 -0.71 -6.82 -2.44
C ALA A 12 -1.42 -6.60 -3.78
N ARG A 13 -0.89 -5.71 -4.63
CA ARG A 13 -1.38 -5.46 -5.98
C ARG A 13 -1.21 -6.68 -6.89
N LYS A 14 -0.04 -7.33 -6.85
CA LYS A 14 0.25 -8.53 -7.65
C LYS A 14 -0.62 -9.71 -7.21
N ASP A 15 -0.84 -9.89 -5.92
CA ASP A 15 -1.72 -10.93 -5.38
C ASP A 15 -3.18 -10.72 -5.84
N ALA A 16 -3.59 -9.46 -6.05
CA ALA A 16 -4.88 -9.09 -6.63
C ALA A 16 -4.93 -9.17 -8.18
N GLY A 17 -3.82 -9.49 -8.85
CA GLY A 17 -3.75 -9.61 -10.31
C GLY A 17 -3.87 -8.29 -11.08
N LEU A 18 -3.67 -7.15 -10.42
CA LEU A 18 -3.85 -5.82 -11.02
C LEU A 18 -2.54 -5.22 -11.50
N THR A 19 -2.56 -4.43 -12.56
CA THR A 19 -1.50 -3.48 -12.93
C THR A 19 -1.55 -2.23 -12.03
N GLN A 20 -0.52 -1.38 -12.10
CA GLN A 20 -0.53 -0.11 -11.35
C GLN A 20 -1.64 0.84 -11.82
N ALA A 21 -1.94 0.84 -13.12
CA ALA A 21 -3.00 1.68 -13.70
C ALA A 21 -4.38 1.21 -13.24
N GLU A 22 -4.66 -0.09 -13.31
CA GLU A 22 -5.94 -0.66 -12.87
C GLU A 22 -6.18 -0.44 -11.37
N LEU A 23 -5.14 -0.59 -10.54
CA LEU A 23 -5.27 -0.29 -9.12
C LEU A 23 -5.54 1.20 -8.88
N ALA A 24 -4.87 2.09 -9.61
CA ALA A 24 -5.06 3.53 -9.46
C ALA A 24 -6.48 3.95 -9.84
N GLU A 25 -6.99 3.44 -10.95
CA GLU A 25 -8.38 3.64 -11.40
C GLU A 25 -9.37 3.10 -10.37
N LYS A 26 -9.20 1.85 -9.94
CA LYS A 26 -10.07 1.20 -8.95
C LYS A 26 -10.09 1.93 -7.61
N ALA A 27 -8.96 2.50 -7.19
CA ALA A 27 -8.83 3.26 -5.95
C ALA A 27 -9.22 4.75 -6.10
N GLY A 28 -9.45 5.25 -7.31
CA GLY A 28 -9.71 6.67 -7.55
C GLY A 28 -8.53 7.57 -7.15
N VAL A 29 -7.30 7.09 -7.33
CA VAL A 29 -6.06 7.83 -6.98
C VAL A 29 -5.18 8.03 -8.21
N PRO A 30 -4.27 9.03 -8.22
CA PRO A 30 -3.30 9.16 -9.30
C PRO A 30 -2.41 7.91 -9.40
N GLN A 31 -2.12 7.43 -10.61
CA GLN A 31 -1.19 6.30 -10.82
C GLN A 31 0.19 6.58 -10.20
N ALA A 32 0.64 7.84 -10.21
CA ALA A 32 1.87 8.25 -9.56
C ALA A 32 1.88 7.96 -8.04
N ALA A 33 0.72 7.99 -7.38
CA ALA A 33 0.60 7.61 -5.97
C ALA A 33 0.85 6.11 -5.77
N VAL A 34 0.32 5.26 -6.67
CA VAL A 34 0.57 3.81 -6.66
C VAL A 34 2.04 3.50 -6.95
N SER A 35 2.63 4.14 -7.98
CA SER A 35 4.02 3.90 -8.40
C SER A 35 5.07 4.31 -7.35
N ARG A 36 4.76 5.33 -6.54
CA ARG A 36 5.65 5.85 -5.49
C ARG A 36 5.43 5.20 -4.13
N PHE A 37 4.32 4.48 -3.93
CA PHE A 37 3.90 3.98 -2.62
C PHE A 37 5.03 3.27 -1.87
N ASP A 38 5.69 2.31 -2.52
CA ASP A 38 6.71 1.46 -1.87
C ASP A 38 8.03 2.19 -1.54
N ARG A 39 8.22 3.38 -2.10
CA ARG A 39 9.41 4.22 -1.93
C ARG A 39 9.14 5.48 -1.12
N ALA A 40 7.88 5.77 -0.80
CA ALA A 40 7.49 6.98 -0.09
C ALA A 40 7.65 6.77 1.43
N SER A 41 8.24 7.76 2.10
CA SER A 41 8.43 7.73 3.55
C SER A 41 7.18 8.11 4.34
N GLN A 42 6.20 8.78 3.72
CA GLN A 42 4.92 9.20 4.31
C GLN A 42 3.85 9.25 3.20
N GLY A 43 2.89 8.34 3.24
CA GLY A 43 1.78 8.30 2.28
C GLY A 43 0.69 9.31 2.62
N ASN A 44 -0.06 9.76 1.61
CA ASN A 44 -1.34 10.43 1.85
C ASN A 44 -2.32 9.40 2.44
N TYR A 45 -2.78 9.62 3.68
CA TYR A 45 -3.68 8.69 4.38
C TYR A 45 -4.95 8.39 3.58
N ALA A 46 -5.52 9.36 2.87
CA ALA A 46 -6.70 9.13 2.03
C ALA A 46 -6.41 8.12 0.91
N ASN A 47 -5.25 8.26 0.25
CA ASN A 47 -4.83 7.31 -0.77
C ASN A 47 -4.59 5.92 -0.17
N LEU A 48 -4.01 5.86 1.03
CA LEU A 48 -3.75 4.61 1.75
C LEU A 48 -5.04 3.82 2.00
N ILE A 49 -6.06 4.51 2.55
CA ILE A 49 -7.39 3.92 2.80
C ILE A 49 -8.08 3.55 1.49
N ALA A 50 -8.01 4.40 0.47
CA ALA A 50 -8.64 4.14 -0.82
C ALA A 50 -8.03 2.91 -1.52
N ILE A 51 -6.70 2.78 -1.50
CA ILE A 51 -5.98 1.64 -2.06
C ILE A 51 -6.31 0.35 -1.30
N ALA A 52 -6.32 0.38 0.04
CA ALA A 52 -6.69 -0.79 0.84
C ALA A 52 -8.11 -1.28 0.52
N ARG A 53 -9.07 -0.35 0.42
CA ARG A 53 -10.46 -0.65 0.03
C ARG A 53 -10.56 -1.21 -1.39
N ALA A 54 -9.83 -0.64 -2.35
CA ALA A 54 -9.81 -1.12 -3.73
C ALA A 54 -9.25 -2.55 -3.83
N LEU A 55 -8.30 -2.90 -2.97
CA LEU A 55 -7.76 -4.26 -2.88
C LEU A 55 -8.61 -5.20 -2.01
N ASN A 56 -9.63 -4.69 -1.31
CA ASN A 56 -10.43 -5.43 -0.33
C ASN A 56 -9.58 -6.11 0.76
N VAL A 57 -8.62 -5.35 1.31
CA VAL A 57 -7.72 -5.81 2.37
C VAL A 57 -7.66 -4.78 3.52
N PRO A 58 -7.28 -5.20 4.74
CA PRO A 58 -6.93 -4.26 5.79
C PRO A 58 -5.72 -3.41 5.38
N VAL A 59 -5.60 -2.21 5.96
CA VAL A 59 -4.53 -1.24 5.62
C VAL A 59 -3.15 -1.81 5.93
N GLU A 60 -3.06 -2.62 6.98
CA GLU A 60 -1.87 -3.32 7.45
C GLU A 60 -1.31 -4.25 6.36
N ALA A 61 -2.16 -4.80 5.49
CA ALA A 61 -1.71 -5.66 4.38
C ALA A 61 -0.93 -4.89 3.30
N LEU A 62 -0.95 -3.55 3.33
CA LEU A 62 -0.13 -2.71 2.46
C LEU A 62 1.31 -2.56 2.97
N PHE A 63 1.65 -3.18 4.10
CA PHE A 63 2.95 -3.06 4.74
C PHE A 63 3.50 -4.42 5.19
N ILE A 64 4.81 -4.49 5.32
CA ILE A 64 5.51 -5.48 6.11
C ILE A 64 5.72 -4.87 7.50
N ILE A 65 5.22 -5.53 8.53
CA ILE A 65 5.30 -5.10 9.92
C ILE A 65 6.20 -6.08 10.68
N GLU A 66 7.28 -5.59 11.26
CA GLU A 66 8.26 -6.38 12.01
C GLU A 66 8.34 -5.87 13.44
N GLU A 67 8.33 -6.79 14.40
CA GLU A 67 8.64 -6.48 15.79
C GLU A 67 10.16 -6.40 15.95
N VAL A 68 10.63 -5.28 16.50
CA VAL A 68 12.03 -5.06 16.82
C VAL A 68 12.20 -5.24 18.32
N VAL A 69 12.95 -6.28 18.68
CA VAL A 69 13.50 -6.45 20.03
C VAL A 69 14.78 -5.59 20.08
N ASP A 70 14.89 -4.75 21.10
CA ASP A 70 16.06 -3.88 21.30
C ASP A 70 17.36 -4.70 21.44
#